data_AF-A0A520SJJ7-F1
#
_entry.id   AF-A0A520SJJ7-F1
#
_cell.length_a   1.000
_cell.length_b   1.000
_cell.length_c   1.000
_cell.angle_alpha   90.00
_cell.angle_beta   90.00
_cell.angle_gamma   90.00
#
_symmetry.space_group_name_H-M   'P 1'
#
loop_
_entity.id
_entity.type
_entity.pdbx_description
1 polymer ?
#
loop_
_entity_poly.entity_id
_entity_poly.type
_entity_poly.pdbx_seq_one_letter_code
_entity_poly.pdbx_strand_id
1 'polypeptide(L)'
;MADEQVDGQEEGKKGGLMKIVLLVVGIVFVVMLTIGLTLYFTGFFDPGPQEAAEEQIQALESEASQAAEQAAQQPAKIQLEAPAVEKFETVYYELDREFLANVAESRKVMQIKLAIMTHYDEQVIANIEKHVFAVRSEVLDIMRQVTEVDLTNADFRLDLAEDIRIAMNATLEEAEAFGGIEKVYFVEFIVQ
;
A
#
# COMPACT_ATOMS: atom_id res chain seq x y z
N MET A 1 -9.86 100.16 -40.49
CA MET A 1 -9.94 99.79 -41.91
C MET A 1 -8.49 99.68 -42.36
N ALA A 2 -8.00 98.45 -42.48
CA ALA A 2 -8.02 97.67 -43.73
C ALA A 2 -6.92 98.22 -44.65
N ASP A 3 -5.96 97.46 -45.17
CA ASP A 3 -5.61 96.04 -45.18
C ASP A 3 -4.09 96.05 -45.48
N GLU A 4 -3.28 95.21 -44.83
CA GLU A 4 -1.81 95.22 -45.00
C GLU A 4 -1.28 93.94 -45.68
N GLN A 5 -0.56 94.20 -46.77
CA GLN A 5 0.28 93.39 -47.65
C GLN A 5 1.29 92.49 -46.89
N VAL A 6 1.50 91.22 -47.27
CA VAL A 6 2.32 90.67 -48.38
C VAL A 6 3.84 90.70 -48.12
N ASP A 7 4.48 89.58 -48.49
CA ASP A 7 5.92 89.33 -48.68
C ASP A 7 6.79 89.12 -47.43
N GLY A 8 7.86 88.34 -47.46
CA GLY A 8 8.59 87.74 -48.57
C GLY A 8 9.89 87.05 -48.08
N GLN A 9 10.58 86.43 -49.03
CA GLN A 9 11.84 85.67 -48.96
C GLN A 9 13.11 86.47 -48.57
N GLU A 10 14.21 85.71 -48.35
CA GLU A 10 15.68 86.00 -48.43
C GLU A 10 16.45 85.68 -47.12
N GLU A 11 17.65 85.07 -47.03
CA GLU A 11 18.71 84.59 -47.94
C GLU A 11 19.68 83.67 -47.10
N GLY A 12 20.28 82.58 -47.62
CA GLY A 12 21.73 82.60 -47.89
C GLY A 12 22.53 81.30 -47.60
N LYS A 13 22.98 80.64 -48.69
CA LYS A 13 24.21 79.82 -48.89
C LYS A 13 24.71 78.85 -47.78
N LYS A 14 24.30 77.58 -47.85
CA LYS A 14 25.04 76.44 -47.25
C LYS A 14 25.04 75.13 -48.07
N GLY A 15 24.59 75.14 -49.32
CA GLY A 15 24.24 73.91 -50.04
C GLY A 15 25.38 72.96 -50.46
N GLY A 16 26.62 73.45 -50.64
CA GLY A 16 27.73 72.62 -51.17
C GLY A 16 28.44 71.78 -50.10
N LEU A 17 28.93 72.43 -49.03
CA LEU A 17 29.55 71.76 -47.88
C LEU A 17 28.54 70.89 -47.12
N MET A 18 27.28 71.31 -47.05
CA MET A 18 26.24 70.55 -46.38
C MET A 18 25.97 69.22 -47.08
N LYS A 19 26.13 69.13 -48.42
CA LYS A 19 26.01 67.83 -49.14
C LYS A 19 27.15 66.86 -48.80
N ILE A 20 28.37 67.35 -48.61
CA ILE A 20 29.53 66.50 -48.24
C ILE A 20 29.40 66.04 -46.79
N VAL A 21 29.02 66.95 -45.88
CA VAL A 21 28.75 66.59 -44.47
C VAL A 21 27.60 65.58 -44.40
N LEU A 22 26.53 65.77 -45.18
CA LEU A 22 25.40 64.85 -45.23
C LEU A 22 25.80 63.48 -45.82
N LEU A 23 26.71 63.43 -46.78
CA LEU A 23 27.26 62.18 -47.32
C LEU A 23 28.12 61.43 -46.28
N VAL A 24 28.99 62.14 -45.55
CA VAL A 24 29.81 61.53 -44.50
C VAL A 24 28.94 61.05 -43.33
N VAL A 25 27.96 61.84 -42.91
CA VAL A 25 26.97 61.45 -41.88
C VAL A 25 26.15 60.26 -42.36
N GLY A 26 25.77 60.21 -43.64
CA GLY A 26 25.07 59.08 -44.24
C GLY A 26 25.87 57.78 -44.15
N ILE A 27 27.17 57.81 -44.46
CA ILE A 27 28.04 56.62 -44.36
C ILE A 27 28.17 56.15 -42.90
N VAL A 28 28.36 57.08 -41.95
CA VAL A 28 28.43 56.75 -40.52
C VAL A 28 27.10 56.16 -40.03
N PHE A 29 25.97 56.70 -40.50
CA PHE A 29 24.65 56.19 -40.15
C PHE A 29 24.43 54.77 -40.67
N VAL A 30 24.86 54.47 -41.90
CA VAL A 30 24.80 53.11 -42.47
C VAL A 30 25.65 52.14 -41.65
N VAL A 31 26.87 52.53 -41.25
CA VAL A 31 27.72 51.67 -40.41
C VAL A 31 27.07 51.43 -39.05
N MET A 32 26.52 52.45 -38.39
CA MET A 32 25.78 52.29 -37.14
C MET A 32 24.54 51.40 -37.29
N LEU A 33 23.80 51.53 -38.39
CA LEU A 33 22.64 50.67 -38.68
C LEU A 33 23.06 49.21 -38.86
N THR A 34 24.17 48.94 -39.55
CA THR A 34 24.67 47.57 -39.72
C THR A 34 25.07 46.95 -38.39
N ILE A 35 25.78 47.69 -37.53
CA ILE A 35 26.18 47.22 -36.20
C ILE A 35 24.93 46.99 -35.33
N GLY A 36 23.99 47.94 -35.31
CA GLY A 36 22.73 47.82 -34.55
C GLY A 36 21.88 46.62 -34.98
N LEU A 37 21.75 46.37 -36.29
CA LEU A 37 21.03 45.20 -36.82
C LEU A 37 21.73 43.89 -36.44
N THR A 38 23.07 43.84 -36.48
CA THR A 38 23.80 42.65 -36.05
C THR A 38 23.61 42.39 -34.55
N LEU A 39 23.70 43.41 -33.70
CA LEU A 39 23.51 43.28 -32.26
C LEU A 39 22.08 42.87 -31.87
N TYR A 40 21.07 43.37 -32.60
CA TYR A 40 19.68 42.97 -32.42
C TYR A 40 19.44 41.50 -32.80
N PHE A 41 19.98 41.04 -33.94
CA PHE A 41 19.83 39.64 -34.36
C PHE A 41 20.66 38.65 -33.52
N THR A 42 21.76 39.09 -32.91
CA THR A 42 22.57 38.25 -32.02
C THR A 42 22.04 38.18 -30.59
N GLY A 43 20.91 38.83 -30.28
CA GLY A 43 20.33 38.83 -28.93
C GLY A 43 21.17 39.59 -27.90
N PHE A 44 21.97 40.58 -28.31
CA PHE A 44 22.88 41.33 -27.42
C PHE A 44 22.14 42.17 -26.36
N PHE A 45 20.84 42.43 -26.56
CA PHE A 45 19.98 43.18 -25.64
C PHE A 45 18.99 42.30 -24.87
N ASP A 46 19.05 40.97 -25.00
CA ASP A 46 18.27 40.09 -24.13
C ASP A 46 18.81 40.22 -22.69
N PRO A 47 17.95 40.49 -21.68
CA PRO A 47 18.38 40.50 -20.29
C PRO A 47 18.97 39.13 -19.96
N GLY A 48 20.10 39.13 -19.25
CA GLY A 48 20.93 37.94 -19.08
C GLY A 48 20.14 36.73 -18.56
N PRO A 49 20.58 35.50 -18.86
CA PRO A 49 19.87 34.24 -18.57
C PRO A 49 19.59 33.95 -17.07
N GLN A 50 19.93 34.88 -16.17
CA GLN A 50 19.65 34.81 -14.74
C GLN A 50 18.28 35.38 -14.38
N GLU A 51 17.86 36.52 -14.94
CA GLU A 51 16.54 37.11 -14.60
C GLU A 51 15.39 36.28 -15.19
N ALA A 52 15.55 35.76 -16.41
CA ALA A 52 14.58 34.85 -17.03
C ALA A 52 14.51 33.49 -16.31
N ALA A 53 15.58 33.05 -15.65
CA ALA A 53 15.58 31.82 -14.86
C ALA A 53 14.91 32.03 -13.50
N GLU A 54 15.13 33.18 -12.85
CA GLU A 54 14.48 33.52 -11.58
C GLU A 54 12.96 33.73 -11.72
N GLU A 55 12.50 34.38 -12.80
CA GLU A 55 11.07 34.51 -13.09
C GLU A 55 10.41 33.16 -13.41
N GLN A 56 11.10 32.29 -14.14
CA GLN A 56 10.60 30.93 -14.40
C GLN A 56 10.58 30.09 -13.11
N ILE A 57 11.60 30.18 -12.26
CA ILE A 57 11.61 29.45 -10.98
C ILE A 57 10.49 29.94 -10.07
N GLN A 58 10.24 31.26 -9.97
CA GLN A 58 9.12 31.79 -9.18
C GLN A 58 7.75 31.40 -9.77
N ALA A 59 7.62 31.35 -11.09
CA ALA A 59 6.39 30.88 -11.73
C ALA A 59 6.14 29.38 -11.44
N LEU A 60 7.17 28.54 -11.53
CA LEU A 60 7.09 27.11 -11.17
C LEU A 60 6.83 26.90 -9.67
N GLU A 61 7.39 27.74 -8.79
CA GLU A 61 7.18 27.66 -7.35
C GLU A 61 5.77 28.11 -6.96
N SER A 62 5.23 29.13 -7.63
CA SER A 62 3.83 29.57 -7.53
C SER A 62 2.85 28.51 -8.02
N GLU A 63 3.14 27.87 -9.16
CA GLU A 63 2.31 26.76 -9.67
C GLU A 63 2.40 25.53 -8.75
N ALA A 64 3.56 25.22 -8.18
CA ALA A 64 3.74 24.12 -7.23
C ALA A 64 3.02 24.37 -5.90
N SER A 65 3.00 25.62 -5.42
CA SER A 65 2.28 26.00 -4.20
C SER A 65 0.76 26.02 -4.41
N GLN A 66 0.28 26.48 -5.58
CA GLN A 66 -1.14 26.38 -5.95
C GLN A 66 -1.60 24.92 -6.15
N ALA A 67 -0.73 24.06 -6.71
CA ALA A 67 -1.01 22.62 -6.82
C ALA A 67 -1.01 21.91 -5.45
N ALA A 68 -0.17 22.34 -4.51
CA ALA A 68 -0.17 21.85 -3.13
C ALA A 68 -1.42 22.29 -2.34
N GLU A 69 -1.89 23.53 -2.55
CA GLU A 69 -3.14 24.02 -1.96
C GLU A 69 -4.39 23.33 -2.54
N GLN A 70 -4.38 22.97 -3.84
CA GLN A 70 -5.44 22.17 -4.46
C GLN A 70 -5.41 20.69 -4.03
N ALA A 71 -4.23 20.12 -3.75
CA ALA A 71 -4.10 18.77 -3.20
C ALA A 71 -4.55 18.69 -1.73
N ALA A 72 -4.45 19.78 -0.97
CA ALA A 72 -4.93 19.89 0.40
C ALA A 72 -6.46 20.04 0.52
N GLN A 73 -7.17 20.35 -0.57
CA GLN A 73 -8.63 20.49 -0.62
C GLN A 73 -9.36 19.23 -1.08
N GLN A 74 -8.66 18.15 -1.43
CA GLN A 74 -9.31 16.86 -1.65
C GLN A 74 -9.85 16.33 -0.30
N PRO A 75 -11.10 15.84 -0.24
CA PRO A 75 -11.61 15.22 0.97
C PRO A 75 -10.65 14.10 1.35
N ALA A 76 -10.16 14.16 2.59
CA ALA A 76 -9.21 13.20 3.13
C ALA A 76 -9.66 11.80 2.73
N LYS A 77 -8.81 11.08 1.98
CA LYS A 77 -9.02 9.65 1.72
C LYS A 77 -9.22 9.03 3.09
N ILE A 78 -10.46 8.66 3.40
CA ILE A 78 -10.79 7.82 4.53
C ILE A 78 -10.05 6.53 4.23
N GLN A 79 -8.87 6.40 4.81
CA GLN A 79 -8.25 5.10 4.98
C GLN A 79 -9.26 4.38 5.85
N LEU A 80 -10.09 3.52 5.24
CA LEU A 80 -10.65 2.41 5.99
C LEU A 80 -9.40 1.68 6.49
N GLU A 81 -9.00 1.96 7.72
CA GLU A 81 -8.16 1.07 8.50
C GLU A 81 -8.84 -0.29 8.30
N ALA A 82 -8.18 -1.17 7.55
CA ALA A 82 -8.59 -2.56 7.52
C ALA A 82 -8.75 -2.94 9.00
N PRO A 83 -9.91 -3.48 9.41
CA PRO A 83 -10.16 -3.76 10.81
C PRO A 83 -8.93 -4.47 11.34
N ALA A 84 -8.36 -3.94 12.42
CA ALA A 84 -7.19 -4.53 13.05
C ALA A 84 -7.49 -6.02 13.12
N VAL A 85 -6.70 -6.85 12.43
CA VAL A 85 -6.81 -8.30 12.54
C VAL A 85 -6.57 -8.54 14.01
N GLU A 86 -7.66 -8.72 14.76
CA GLU A 86 -7.58 -9.12 16.15
C GLU A 86 -6.73 -10.38 16.10
N LYS A 87 -5.51 -10.26 16.62
CA LYS A 87 -4.62 -11.40 16.74
C LYS A 87 -5.28 -12.28 17.77
N PHE A 88 -6.13 -13.17 17.26
CA PHE A 88 -6.77 -14.22 17.99
C PHE A 88 -5.71 -14.91 18.85
N GLU A 89 -5.86 -14.83 20.17
CA GLU A 89 -4.90 -15.40 21.10
C GLU A 89 -4.99 -16.92 21.01
N THR A 90 -3.85 -17.59 20.80
CA THR A 90 -3.83 -19.06 20.78
C THR A 90 -4.03 -19.58 22.20
N VAL A 91 -5.17 -20.23 22.44
CA VAL A 91 -5.50 -20.86 23.73
C VAL A 91 -5.36 -22.37 23.60
N TYR A 92 -4.82 -22.99 24.64
CA TYR A 92 -4.68 -24.44 24.76
C TYR A 92 -5.57 -24.94 25.90
N TYR A 93 -6.41 -25.93 25.60
CA TYR A 93 -7.30 -26.56 26.56
C TYR A 93 -7.03 -28.06 26.61
N GLU A 94 -6.66 -28.58 27.78
CA GLU A 94 -6.41 -30.00 28.00
C GLU A 94 -7.68 -30.70 28.45
N LEU A 95 -7.99 -31.85 27.85
CA LEU A 95 -9.12 -32.67 28.30
C LEU A 95 -8.76 -33.39 29.60
N ASP A 96 -9.59 -33.21 30.62
CA ASP A 96 -9.37 -33.73 31.98
C ASP A 96 -9.09 -35.24 32.02
N ARG A 97 -9.83 -36.01 31.21
CA ARG A 97 -9.83 -37.48 31.25
C ARG A 97 -9.16 -38.05 30.01
N GLU A 98 -8.28 -39.00 30.25
CA GLU A 98 -7.71 -39.84 29.20
C GLU A 98 -8.76 -40.67 28.46
N PHE A 99 -8.36 -41.16 27.30
CA PHE A 99 -9.12 -42.06 26.46
C PHE A 99 -8.43 -43.41 26.42
N LEU A 100 -9.24 -44.46 26.51
CA LEU A 100 -8.78 -45.84 26.55
C LEU A 100 -9.60 -46.64 25.53
N ALA A 101 -8.91 -47.27 24.58
CA ALA A 101 -9.54 -48.15 23.60
C ALA A 101 -8.65 -49.34 23.27
N ASN A 102 -9.27 -50.45 22.87
CA ASN A 102 -8.53 -51.60 22.34
C ASN A 102 -8.12 -51.32 20.89
N VAL A 103 -6.91 -51.73 20.53
CA VAL A 103 -6.45 -51.71 19.14
C VAL A 103 -7.17 -52.81 18.37
N ALA A 104 -7.72 -52.49 17.20
CA ALA A 104 -8.46 -53.41 16.37
C ALA A 104 -7.61 -54.65 16.02
N GLU A 105 -8.24 -55.82 16.11
CA GLU A 105 -7.63 -57.12 15.81
C GLU A 105 -6.37 -57.45 16.65
N SER A 106 -6.18 -56.74 17.77
CA SER A 106 -5.01 -56.88 18.65
C SER A 106 -5.42 -57.20 20.09
N ARG A 107 -4.43 -57.59 20.89
CA ARG A 107 -4.55 -57.63 22.36
C ARG A 107 -4.06 -56.34 23.02
N LYS A 108 -3.56 -55.40 22.21
CA LYS A 108 -2.99 -54.15 22.70
C LYS A 108 -4.07 -53.16 23.10
N VAL A 109 -3.77 -52.36 24.11
CA VAL A 109 -4.62 -51.26 24.57
C VAL A 109 -3.91 -49.94 24.28
N MET A 110 -4.65 -48.99 23.72
CA MET A 110 -4.21 -47.63 23.50
C MET A 110 -4.78 -46.70 24.56
N GLN A 111 -3.90 -45.91 25.17
CA GLN A 111 -4.22 -44.85 26.11
C GLN A 111 -3.68 -43.52 25.59
N ILE A 112 -4.57 -42.53 25.45
CA ILE A 112 -4.17 -41.19 25.00
C ILE A 112 -4.75 -40.11 25.91
N LYS A 113 -4.03 -39.01 26.05
CA LYS A 113 -4.52 -37.77 26.65
C LYS A 113 -4.39 -36.64 25.64
N LEU A 114 -5.45 -35.85 25.49
CA LEU A 114 -5.57 -34.86 24.42
C LEU A 114 -5.56 -33.44 24.96
N ALA A 115 -4.90 -32.55 24.23
CA ALA A 115 -5.03 -31.11 24.37
C ALA A 115 -5.42 -30.48 23.02
N ILE A 116 -6.21 -29.42 23.09
CA ILE A 116 -6.86 -28.77 21.96
C ILE A 116 -6.31 -27.36 21.86
N MET A 117 -5.89 -26.96 20.67
CA MET A 117 -5.55 -25.59 20.34
C MET A 117 -6.73 -24.96 19.59
N THR A 118 -7.09 -23.76 20.03
CA THR A 118 -8.03 -22.88 19.33
C THR A 118 -7.46 -21.45 19.35
N HIS A 119 -7.72 -20.67 18.30
CA HIS A 119 -7.49 -19.23 18.34
C HIS A 119 -8.76 -18.46 18.74
N TYR A 120 -9.90 -19.14 18.89
CA TYR A 120 -11.16 -18.48 19.20
C TYR A 120 -11.35 -18.22 20.70
N ASP A 121 -12.36 -17.40 20.99
CA ASP A 121 -12.77 -16.95 22.33
C ASP A 121 -13.14 -18.12 23.27
N GLU A 122 -13.26 -17.85 24.58
CA GLU A 122 -13.59 -18.80 25.65
C GLU A 122 -14.85 -19.66 25.35
N GLN A 123 -15.70 -19.20 24.43
CA GLN A 123 -16.89 -19.90 23.96
C GLN A 123 -16.59 -21.27 23.33
N VAL A 124 -15.48 -21.44 22.61
CA VAL A 124 -15.13 -22.75 22.03
C VAL A 124 -14.86 -23.76 23.13
N ILE A 125 -14.14 -23.35 24.17
CA ILE A 125 -13.84 -24.20 25.32
C ILE A 125 -15.13 -24.57 26.05
N ALA A 126 -16.02 -23.58 26.29
CA ALA A 126 -17.32 -23.83 26.91
C ALA A 126 -18.18 -24.81 26.09
N ASN A 127 -18.17 -24.72 24.75
CA ASN A 127 -18.89 -25.64 23.88
C ASN A 127 -18.30 -27.06 23.93
N ILE A 128 -16.98 -27.19 23.95
CA ILE A 128 -16.27 -28.46 24.13
C ILE A 128 -16.66 -29.09 25.47
N GLU A 129 -16.65 -28.33 26.56
CA GLU A 129 -17.04 -28.80 27.89
C GLU A 129 -18.51 -29.23 27.93
N LYS A 130 -19.40 -28.42 27.35
CA LYS A 130 -20.85 -28.70 27.29
C LYS A 130 -21.15 -30.00 26.55
N HIS A 131 -20.47 -30.24 25.43
CA HIS A 131 -20.67 -31.41 24.56
C HIS A 131 -19.59 -32.49 24.72
N VAL A 132 -18.87 -32.48 25.84
CA VAL A 132 -17.70 -33.35 26.04
C VAL A 132 -18.05 -34.84 25.85
N PHE A 133 -19.27 -35.26 26.20
CA PHE A 133 -19.68 -36.66 26.01
C PHE A 133 -19.82 -37.06 24.54
N ALA A 134 -20.40 -36.19 23.71
CA ALA A 134 -20.56 -36.45 22.28
C ALA A 134 -19.19 -36.47 21.60
N VAL A 135 -18.38 -35.43 21.85
CA VAL A 135 -17.00 -35.33 21.38
C VAL A 135 -16.19 -36.56 21.77
N ARG A 136 -16.30 -37.00 23.05
CA ARG A 136 -15.58 -38.19 23.52
C ARG A 136 -16.04 -39.47 22.85
N SER A 137 -17.32 -39.61 22.54
CA SER A 137 -17.84 -40.79 21.84
C SER A 137 -17.18 -40.92 20.47
N GLU A 138 -17.17 -39.84 19.69
CA GLU A 138 -16.57 -39.82 18.35
C GLU A 138 -15.05 -40.12 18.38
N VAL A 139 -14.32 -39.52 19.33
CA VAL A 139 -12.89 -39.83 19.50
C VAL A 139 -12.67 -41.32 19.79
N LEU A 140 -13.49 -41.92 20.67
CA LEU A 140 -13.38 -43.36 20.98
C LEU A 140 -13.72 -44.24 19.77
N ASP A 141 -14.67 -43.84 18.94
CA ASP A 141 -15.02 -44.59 17.73
C ASP A 141 -13.92 -44.54 16.66
N ILE A 142 -13.18 -43.43 16.55
CA ILE A 142 -11.95 -43.37 15.74
C ILE A 142 -10.88 -44.28 16.33
N MET A 143 -10.60 -44.16 17.63
CA MET A 143 -9.54 -44.96 18.29
C MET A 143 -9.77 -46.47 18.15
N ARG A 144 -11.03 -46.92 18.18
CA ARG A 144 -11.40 -48.34 18.03
C ARG A 144 -11.13 -48.92 16.64
N GLN A 145 -10.95 -48.07 15.63
CA GLN A 145 -10.66 -48.50 14.26
C GLN A 145 -9.16 -48.67 14.01
N VAL A 146 -8.30 -48.15 14.89
CA VAL A 146 -6.85 -48.23 14.75
C VAL A 146 -6.39 -49.68 14.78
N THR A 147 -5.62 -50.09 13.77
CA THR A 147 -5.03 -51.43 13.67
C THR A 147 -3.56 -51.43 14.07
N GLU A 148 -2.97 -52.63 14.24
CA GLU A 148 -1.52 -52.73 14.50
C GLU A 148 -0.67 -52.21 13.34
N VAL A 149 -1.17 -52.28 12.11
CA VAL A 149 -0.43 -51.81 10.93
C VAL A 149 -0.28 -50.29 11.00
N ASP A 150 -1.36 -49.59 11.34
CA ASP A 150 -1.39 -48.13 11.46
C ASP A 150 -0.35 -47.64 12.49
N LEU A 151 -0.25 -48.32 13.63
CA LEU A 151 0.72 -47.99 14.68
C LEU A 151 2.19 -48.04 14.23
N THR A 152 2.50 -48.76 13.15
CA THR A 152 3.86 -48.84 12.61
C THR A 152 4.20 -47.72 11.63
N ASN A 153 3.19 -46.97 11.18
CA ASN A 153 3.39 -45.84 10.29
C ASN A 153 4.02 -44.65 11.04
N ALA A 154 4.97 -43.97 10.39
CA ALA A 154 5.67 -42.82 10.95
C ALA A 154 4.72 -41.62 11.16
N ASP A 155 3.75 -41.44 10.26
CA ASP A 155 2.82 -40.31 10.27
C ASP A 155 1.53 -40.61 11.05
N PHE A 156 1.39 -41.82 11.60
CA PHE A 156 0.19 -42.29 12.28
C PHE A 156 -0.37 -41.30 13.31
N ARG A 157 0.49 -40.73 14.15
CA ARG A 157 0.06 -39.79 15.18
C ARG A 157 -0.48 -38.50 14.55
N LEU A 158 0.12 -38.03 13.46
CA LEU A 158 -0.36 -36.83 12.77
C LEU A 158 -1.73 -37.09 12.14
N ASP A 159 -1.88 -38.23 11.48
CA ASP A 159 -3.14 -38.64 10.84
C ASP A 159 -4.25 -38.82 11.88
N LEU A 160 -3.98 -39.54 12.98
CA LEU A 160 -4.94 -39.73 14.08
C LEU A 160 -5.35 -38.39 14.73
N ALA A 161 -4.40 -37.47 14.94
CA ALA A 161 -4.73 -36.15 15.49
C ALA A 161 -5.65 -35.36 14.55
N GLU A 162 -5.44 -35.46 13.25
CA GLU A 162 -6.25 -34.78 12.24
C GLU A 162 -7.65 -35.39 12.14
N ASP A 163 -7.76 -36.73 12.13
CA ASP A 163 -9.05 -37.43 12.15
C ASP A 163 -9.87 -37.05 13.38
N ILE A 164 -9.22 -37.04 14.55
CA ILE A 164 -9.86 -36.58 15.79
C ILE A 164 -10.28 -35.12 15.67
N ARG A 165 -9.42 -34.22 15.18
CA ARG A 165 -9.74 -32.80 15.00
C ARG A 165 -10.97 -32.60 14.11
N ILE A 166 -11.06 -33.34 13.01
CA ILE A 166 -12.17 -33.29 12.07
C ILE A 166 -13.46 -33.75 12.76
N ALA A 167 -13.44 -34.91 13.42
CA ALA A 167 -14.61 -35.44 14.09
C ALA A 167 -15.09 -34.53 15.23
N MET A 168 -14.18 -34.02 16.06
CA MET A 168 -14.52 -33.09 17.13
C MET A 168 -15.20 -31.82 16.60
N ASN A 169 -14.68 -31.24 15.51
CA ASN A 169 -15.32 -30.09 14.88
C ASN A 169 -16.69 -30.44 14.29
N ALA A 170 -16.82 -31.58 13.60
CA ALA A 170 -18.09 -32.01 13.05
C ALA A 170 -19.17 -32.17 14.13
N THR A 171 -18.81 -32.74 15.29
CA THR A 171 -19.72 -32.85 16.44
C THR A 171 -20.14 -31.47 16.98
N LEU A 172 -19.20 -30.54 17.10
CA LEU A 172 -19.49 -29.19 17.60
C LEU A 172 -20.31 -28.36 16.60
N GLU A 173 -20.05 -28.52 15.30
CA GLU A 173 -20.84 -27.92 14.23
C GLU A 173 -22.26 -28.47 14.20
N GLU A 174 -22.47 -29.77 14.42
CA GLU A 174 -23.82 -30.34 14.51
C GLU A 174 -24.57 -29.82 15.75
N ALA A 175 -23.89 -29.66 16.88
CA ALA A 175 -24.52 -29.28 18.14
C ALA A 175 -24.76 -27.77 18.30
N GLU A 176 -23.81 -26.93 17.89
CA GLU A 176 -23.79 -25.48 18.14
C GLU A 176 -23.62 -24.65 16.84
N ALA A 177 -23.58 -25.29 15.66
CA ALA A 177 -23.31 -24.64 14.36
C ALA A 177 -21.96 -23.92 14.29
N PHE A 178 -21.03 -24.26 15.18
CA PHE A 178 -19.71 -23.64 15.26
C PHE A 178 -18.63 -24.64 15.70
N GLY A 179 -17.72 -24.95 14.78
CA GLY A 179 -16.46 -25.64 15.04
C GLY A 179 -15.33 -24.60 15.18
N GLY A 180 -14.45 -24.79 16.15
CA GLY A 180 -13.39 -23.83 16.47
C GLY A 180 -12.07 -24.50 16.85
N ILE A 181 -11.93 -25.79 16.61
CA ILE A 181 -10.73 -26.55 16.96
C ILE A 181 -9.75 -26.52 15.79
N GLU A 182 -8.58 -25.94 16.01
CA GLU A 182 -7.57 -25.85 14.97
C GLU A 182 -6.57 -26.98 14.97
N LYS A 183 -6.19 -27.46 16.16
CA LYS A 183 -5.28 -28.59 16.25
C LYS A 183 -5.49 -29.38 17.52
N VAL A 184 -5.29 -30.69 17.41
CA VAL A 184 -5.29 -31.62 18.53
C VAL A 184 -3.85 -32.10 18.77
N TYR A 185 -3.49 -32.17 20.04
CA TYR A 185 -2.18 -32.59 20.52
C TYR A 185 -2.34 -33.78 21.45
N PHE A 186 -1.45 -34.76 21.35
CA PHE A 186 -1.33 -35.81 22.35
C PHE A 186 -0.39 -35.36 23.46
N VAL A 187 -0.93 -35.11 24.65
CA VAL A 187 -0.15 -34.87 25.87
C VAL A 187 0.48 -36.19 26.34
N GLU A 188 -0.26 -37.28 26.20
CA GLU A 188 0.18 -38.63 26.50
C GLU A 188 -0.28 -39.57 25.40
N PHE A 189 0.59 -40.52 25.01
CA PHE A 189 0.29 -41.52 24.01
C PHE A 189 1.03 -42.82 24.36
N ILE A 190 0.29 -43.82 24.83
CA ILE A 190 0.80 -45.10 25.27
C ILE A 190 0.05 -46.21 24.54
N VAL A 191 0.78 -47.22 24.09
CA VAL A 191 0.21 -48.49 23.59
C VAL A 191 0.90 -49.63 24.34
N GLN A 192 0.12 -50.54 24.91
CA GLN A 192 0.58 -51.68 25.72
C GLN A 192 0.06 -52.99 25.15
#